data_AF-A0AAP2G7N6-F1
#
_entry.id   AF-A0AAP2G7N6-F1
#
_cell.length_a   1.000
_cell.length_b   1.000
_cell.length_c   1.000
_cell.angle_alpha   90.00
_cell.angle_beta   90.00
_cell.angle_gamma   90.00
#
_symmetry.space_group_name_H-M   'P 1'
#
loop_
_entity.id
_entity.type
_entity.pdbx_description
1 polymer ?
#
loop_
_entity_poly.entity_id
_entity_poly.type
_entity_poly.pdbx_seq_one_letter_code
_entity_poly.pdbx_strand_id
1 'polypeptide(L)'
;MLKQLQRLTENVGGNYILIDQWLLARKHLLLAYYHLLSIQTGKIPEARTLDEFCHHLVDYLSVGHFHVYERMLQENTMRNDRKLTQASHFDVALRSNTQQIMDIYDSHLAFFIEPVDSQEFRRTLSGVGEALAMRFTLEDSLIRLMLDPG
;
A
#
# COMPACT_ATOMS: atom_id res chain seq x y z
N MET A 1 -8.96 6.87 2.20
CA MET A 1 -7.86 6.46 1.31
C MET A 1 -7.79 7.28 0.02
N LEU A 2 -8.69 7.13 -0.97
CA LEU A 2 -8.56 7.88 -2.26
C LEU A 2 -8.50 9.41 -2.11
N LYS A 3 -9.39 10.01 -1.30
CA LYS A 3 -9.35 11.47 -1.03
C LYS A 3 -8.05 11.92 -0.35
N GLN A 4 -7.47 11.07 0.50
CA GLN A 4 -6.20 11.38 1.18
C GLN A 4 -5.04 11.31 0.18
N LEU A 5 -5.03 10.30 -0.70
CA LEU A 5 -4.07 10.18 -1.79
C LEU A 5 -4.12 11.40 -2.71
N GLN A 6 -5.32 11.85 -3.11
CA GLN A 6 -5.46 13.04 -3.94
C GLN A 6 -4.83 14.27 -3.29
N ARG A 7 -5.17 14.56 -2.02
CA ARG A 7 -4.59 15.70 -1.28
C ARG A 7 -3.08 15.60 -1.14
N LEU A 8 -2.55 14.41 -0.90
CA LEU A 8 -1.11 14.20 -0.84
C LEU A 8 -0.45 14.51 -2.20
N THR A 9 -1.02 13.98 -3.29
CA THR A 9 -0.52 14.18 -4.65
C THR A 9 -0.52 15.66 -5.03
N GLU A 10 -1.55 16.42 -4.64
CA GLU A 10 -1.60 17.88 -4.85
C GLU A 10 -0.47 18.61 -4.09
N ASN A 11 -0.08 18.12 -2.90
CA ASN A 11 0.95 18.75 -2.08
C ASN A 11 2.38 18.41 -2.51
N VAL A 12 2.62 17.21 -3.03
CA VAL A 12 3.98 16.70 -3.27
C VAL A 12 4.29 16.41 -4.74
N GLY A 13 3.26 16.34 -5.59
CA GLY A 13 3.37 15.88 -6.97
C GLY A 13 4.22 16.79 -7.85
N GLY A 14 4.95 16.18 -8.79
CA GLY A 14 5.79 16.87 -9.77
C GLY A 14 7.16 17.30 -9.27
N ASN A 15 7.47 17.11 -7.98
CA ASN A 15 8.77 17.46 -7.40
C ASN A 15 9.78 16.30 -7.51
N TYR A 16 9.30 15.05 -7.49
CA TYR A 16 10.14 13.85 -7.50
C TYR A 16 9.46 12.74 -8.28
N ILE A 17 10.04 12.38 -9.44
CA ILE A 17 9.52 11.34 -10.35
C ILE A 17 9.25 10.02 -9.61
N LEU A 18 10.12 9.65 -8.67
CA LEU A 18 9.95 8.44 -7.86
C LEU A 18 8.69 8.49 -6.98
N ILE A 19 8.42 9.64 -6.34
CA ILE A 19 7.22 9.82 -5.50
C ILE A 19 5.98 9.81 -6.40
N ASP A 20 6.02 10.45 -7.56
CA ASP A 20 4.89 10.47 -8.51
C ASP A 20 4.52 9.06 -8.99
N GLN A 21 5.53 8.26 -9.37
CA GLN A 21 5.32 6.86 -9.77
C GLN A 21 4.74 6.03 -8.62
N TRP A 22 5.21 6.26 -7.40
CA TRP A 22 4.72 5.56 -6.22
C TRP A 22 3.26 5.90 -5.89
N LEU A 23 2.89 7.19 -5.95
CA LEU A 23 1.51 7.64 -5.74
C LEU A 23 0.58 7.13 -6.85
N LEU A 24 1.08 7.01 -8.08
CA LEU A 24 0.34 6.39 -9.19
C LEU A 24 0.08 4.90 -8.95
N ALA A 25 1.08 4.14 -8.51
CA ALA A 25 0.92 2.74 -8.15
C ALA A 25 -0.11 2.57 -7.01
N ARG A 26 -0.06 3.43 -5.99
CA ARG A 26 -1.05 3.46 -4.91
C ARG A 26 -2.46 3.73 -5.43
N LYS A 27 -2.61 4.62 -6.41
CA LYS A 27 -3.91 4.92 -7.04
C LYS A 27 -4.48 3.70 -7.74
N HIS A 28 -3.68 2.98 -8.53
CA HIS A 28 -4.13 1.76 -9.21
C HIS A 28 -4.58 0.68 -8.22
N LEU A 29 -3.80 0.45 -7.15
CA LEU A 29 -4.18 -0.47 -6.07
C LEU A 29 -5.53 -0.08 -5.45
N LEU A 30 -5.73 1.20 -5.12
CA LEU A 30 -6.99 1.66 -4.53
C LEU A 30 -8.16 1.51 -5.48
N LEU A 31 -7.99 1.77 -6.79
CA LEU A 31 -9.06 1.58 -7.76
C LEU A 31 -9.46 0.10 -7.86
N ALA A 32 -8.50 -0.82 -7.92
CA ALA A 32 -8.79 -2.26 -7.89
C ALA A 32 -9.49 -2.70 -6.60
N TYR A 33 -9.05 -2.18 -5.45
CA TYR A 33 -9.68 -2.44 -4.15
C TYR A 33 -11.14 -1.97 -4.10
N TYR A 34 -11.42 -0.73 -4.53
CA TYR A 34 -12.80 -0.22 -4.56
C TYR A 34 -13.66 -0.91 -5.61
N HIS A 35 -13.08 -1.35 -6.72
CA HIS A 35 -13.78 -2.17 -7.70
C HIS A 35 -14.26 -3.48 -7.06
N LEU A 36 -13.41 -4.18 -6.30
CA LEU A 36 -13.81 -5.37 -5.52
C LEU A 36 -14.93 -5.08 -4.51
N LEU A 37 -14.84 -3.97 -3.77
CA LEU A 37 -15.89 -3.58 -2.81
C LEU A 37 -17.22 -3.21 -3.47
N SER A 38 -17.21 -2.77 -4.73
CA SER A 38 -18.41 -2.36 -5.47
C SER A 38 -19.24 -3.54 -5.97
N ILE A 39 -18.66 -4.75 -5.99
CA ILE A 39 -19.36 -5.97 -6.37
C ILE A 39 -20.40 -6.26 -5.28
N GLN A 40 -21.68 -6.13 -5.67
CA GLN A 40 -22.82 -6.09 -4.76
C GLN A 40 -22.85 -7.27 -3.77
N THR A 41 -23.30 -6.97 -2.54
CA THR A 41 -23.52 -7.93 -1.46
C THR A 41 -24.32 -9.14 -1.95
N GLY A 42 -23.65 -10.28 -2.08
CA GLY A 42 -24.26 -11.55 -2.50
C GLY A 42 -23.69 -12.14 -3.79
N LYS A 43 -22.84 -11.41 -4.52
CA LYS A 43 -22.08 -11.96 -5.65
C LYS A 43 -20.61 -12.11 -5.27
N ILE A 44 -20.04 -13.27 -5.58
CA ILE A 44 -18.60 -13.50 -5.52
C ILE A 44 -17.97 -12.70 -6.68
N PRO A 45 -16.82 -12.02 -6.47
CA PRO A 45 -16.12 -11.36 -7.57
C PRO A 45 -15.77 -12.36 -8.66
N GLU A 46 -15.79 -11.91 -9.91
CA GLU A 46 -15.15 -12.68 -10.98
C GLU A 46 -13.67 -12.90 -10.62
N ALA A 47 -13.15 -14.10 -10.86
CA ALA A 47 -11.75 -14.46 -10.54
C ALA A 47 -10.75 -13.42 -11.08
N ARG A 48 -11.03 -12.87 -12.28
CA ARG A 48 -10.22 -11.81 -12.90
C ARG A 48 -10.14 -10.54 -12.05
N THR A 49 -11.23 -10.11 -11.44
CA THR A 49 -11.24 -8.90 -10.62
C THR A 49 -10.42 -9.08 -9.34
N LEU A 50 -10.47 -10.28 -8.75
CA LEU A 50 -9.65 -10.63 -7.60
C LEU A 50 -8.16 -10.71 -8.00
N ASP A 51 -7.85 -11.36 -9.12
CA ASP A 51 -6.49 -11.46 -9.65
C ASP A 51 -5.87 -10.08 -9.93
N GLU A 52 -6.63 -9.15 -10.52
CA GLU A 52 -6.18 -7.79 -10.78
C GLU A 52 -5.81 -7.06 -9.48
N PHE A 53 -6.64 -7.17 -8.44
CA PHE A 53 -6.33 -6.60 -7.14
C PHE A 53 -5.10 -7.23 -6.50
N CYS A 54 -5.04 -8.57 -6.48
CA CYS A 54 -3.91 -9.34 -5.95
C CYS A 54 -2.59 -8.96 -6.63
N HIS A 55 -2.62 -8.82 -7.96
CA HIS A 55 -1.47 -8.38 -8.74
C HIS A 55 -1.01 -6.98 -8.32
N HIS A 56 -1.93 -6.00 -8.27
CA HIS A 56 -1.60 -4.65 -7.82
C HIS A 56 -1.12 -4.59 -6.37
N LEU A 57 -1.64 -5.46 -5.49
CA LEU A 57 -1.24 -5.51 -4.09
C LEU A 57 0.21 -5.96 -3.94
N VAL A 58 0.55 -7.10 -4.55
CA VAL A 58 1.91 -7.68 -4.49
C VAL A 58 2.91 -6.75 -5.17
N ASP A 59 2.55 -6.19 -6.33
CA ASP A 59 3.40 -5.21 -7.03
C ASP A 59 3.66 -3.97 -6.16
N TYR A 60 2.62 -3.41 -5.54
CA TYR A 60 2.75 -2.23 -4.68
C TYR A 60 3.57 -2.47 -3.40
N LEU A 61 3.49 -3.67 -2.80
CA LEU A 61 4.36 -4.07 -1.68
C LEU A 61 5.81 -4.21 -2.14
N SER A 62 6.02 -4.83 -3.29
CA SER A 62 7.35 -5.09 -3.87
C SER A 62 8.07 -3.79 -4.25
N VAL A 63 7.40 -2.88 -4.96
CA VAL A 63 7.95 -1.57 -5.33
C VAL A 63 8.36 -0.75 -4.10
N GLY A 64 7.56 -0.82 -3.03
CA GLY A 64 7.88 -0.17 -1.76
C GLY A 64 9.25 -0.59 -1.21
N HIS A 65 9.42 -1.89 -0.95
CA HIS A 65 10.63 -2.43 -0.32
C HIS A 65 11.87 -2.39 -1.22
N PHE A 66 11.72 -2.74 -2.50
CA PHE A 66 12.88 -2.94 -3.38
C PHE A 66 13.33 -1.69 -4.12
N HIS A 67 12.50 -0.64 -4.20
CA HIS A 67 12.84 0.55 -4.98
C HIS A 67 12.67 1.84 -4.20
N VAL A 68 11.54 2.01 -3.51
CA VAL A 68 11.20 3.30 -2.90
C VAL A 68 11.94 3.50 -1.57
N TYR A 69 11.78 2.59 -0.61
CA TYR A 69 12.31 2.80 0.74
C TYR A 69 13.83 2.80 0.77
N GLU A 70 14.48 1.88 0.05
CA GLU A 70 15.94 1.82 -0.03
C GLU A 70 16.52 3.12 -0.60
N ARG A 71 15.98 3.59 -1.73
CA ARG A 71 16.44 4.83 -2.35
C ARG A 71 16.19 6.04 -1.46
N MET A 72 15.04 6.10 -0.81
CA MET A 72 14.72 7.18 0.12
C MET A 72 15.67 7.21 1.33
N LEU A 73 16.00 6.05 1.89
CA LEU A 73 16.99 5.91 2.95
C LEU A 73 18.36 6.39 2.48
N GLN A 74 18.86 5.87 1.35
CA GLN A 74 20.18 6.24 0.80
C GLN A 74 20.33 7.75 0.55
N GLU A 75 19.32 8.40 -0.02
CA GLU A 75 19.35 9.84 -0.30
C GLU A 75 19.37 10.71 0.98
N ASN A 76 18.91 10.20 2.13
CA ASN A 76 18.81 10.96 3.39
C ASN A 76 19.87 10.61 4.43
N THR A 77 20.50 9.43 4.33
CA THR A 77 21.66 9.05 5.18
C THR A 77 22.81 10.05 5.05
N MET A 78 22.92 10.74 3.91
CA MET A 78 23.95 11.77 3.67
C MET A 78 23.66 13.13 4.35
N ARG A 79 22.45 13.34 4.90
CA ARG A 79 21.97 14.67 5.29
C ARG A 79 21.78 14.88 6.80
N ASN A 80 21.35 13.89 7.59
CA ASN A 80 21.03 14.09 9.02
C ASN A 80 20.84 12.77 9.82
N ASP A 81 21.61 12.55 10.89
CA ASP A 81 21.53 11.36 11.76
C ASP A 81 20.16 11.17 12.46
N ARG A 82 19.44 12.27 12.74
CA ARG A 82 18.09 12.20 13.32
C ARG A 82 17.07 11.64 12.33
N LYS A 83 17.18 12.05 11.05
CA LYS A 83 16.31 11.53 9.99
C LYS A 83 16.58 10.06 9.73
N LEU A 84 17.83 9.62 9.84
CA LEU A 84 18.21 8.20 9.73
C LEU A 84 17.51 7.33 10.79
N THR A 85 17.53 7.77 12.06
CA THR A 85 16.84 7.06 13.15
C THR A 85 15.32 7.02 12.95
N GLN A 86 14.72 8.08 12.43
CA GLN A 86 13.28 8.09 12.12
C GLN A 86 12.95 7.17 10.94
N ALA A 87 13.81 7.14 9.91
CA ALA A 87 13.62 6.32 8.73
C ALA A 87 13.77 4.81 9.03
N SER A 88 14.67 4.41 9.95
CA SER A 88 14.78 3.02 10.39
C SER A 88 13.52 2.54 11.13
N HIS A 89 12.86 3.41 11.92
CA HIS A 89 11.56 3.10 12.52
C HIS A 89 10.47 2.85 11.46
N PHE A 90 10.46 3.61 10.36
CA PHE A 90 9.53 3.36 9.26
C PHE A 90 9.81 2.03 8.55
N ASP A 91 11.07 1.67 8.30
CA ASP A 91 11.43 0.38 7.68
C ASP A 91 10.89 -0.81 8.49
N VAL A 92 11.12 -0.83 9.81
CA VAL A 92 10.60 -1.89 10.69
C VAL A 92 9.07 -1.94 10.66
N ALA A 93 8.41 -0.79 10.76
CA ALA A 93 6.94 -0.72 10.76
C ALA A 93 6.34 -1.17 9.41
N LEU A 94 6.95 -0.79 8.30
CA LEU A 94 6.50 -1.13 6.94
C LEU A 94 6.75 -2.61 6.62
N ARG A 95 7.85 -3.20 7.08
CA ARG A 95 8.09 -4.65 7.00
C ARG A 95 7.06 -5.43 7.80
N SER A 96 6.78 -5.02 9.03
CA SER A 96 5.75 -5.66 9.86
C SER A 96 4.35 -5.57 9.22
N ASN A 97 3.99 -4.41 8.68
CA ASN A 97 2.73 -4.24 7.96
C ASN A 97 2.68 -5.07 6.66
N THR A 98 3.80 -5.22 5.96
CA THR A 98 3.88 -6.07 4.77
C THR A 98 3.64 -7.52 5.13
N GLN A 99 4.26 -8.01 6.21
CA GLN A 99 4.02 -9.37 6.70
C GLN A 99 2.53 -9.58 7.02
N GLN A 100 1.90 -8.64 7.74
CA GLN A 100 0.48 -8.70 8.05
C GLN A 100 -0.40 -8.81 6.78
N ILE A 101 -0.10 -8.03 5.74
CA ILE A 101 -0.85 -8.08 4.48
C ILE A 101 -0.62 -9.41 3.76
N MET A 102 0.63 -9.89 3.72
CA MET A 102 0.98 -11.17 3.08
C MET A 102 0.37 -12.36 3.81
N ASP A 103 0.27 -12.33 5.13
CA ASP A 103 -0.39 -13.38 5.91
C ASP A 103 -1.86 -13.51 5.52
N ILE A 104 -2.56 -12.38 5.30
CA ILE A 104 -3.96 -12.38 4.81
C ILE A 104 -4.02 -12.88 3.36
N TYR A 105 -3.06 -12.45 2.53
CA TYR A 105 -2.99 -12.86 1.13
C TYR A 105 -2.84 -14.38 0.98
N ASP A 106 -1.86 -14.97 1.66
CA ASP A 106 -1.53 -16.40 1.55
C ASP A 106 -2.66 -17.29 2.11
N SER A 107 -3.33 -16.82 3.16
CA SER A 107 -4.40 -17.58 3.82
C SER A 107 -5.75 -17.51 3.12
N HIS A 108 -6.10 -16.37 2.50
CA HIS A 108 -7.47 -16.13 2.03
C HIS A 108 -7.60 -15.65 0.59
N LEU A 109 -6.51 -15.18 -0.06
CA LEU A 109 -6.58 -14.62 -1.42
C LEU A 109 -5.85 -15.48 -2.47
N ALA A 110 -4.70 -16.05 -2.14
CA ALA A 110 -3.85 -16.79 -3.08
C ALA A 110 -4.49 -18.06 -3.65
N PHE A 111 -5.39 -18.71 -2.89
CA PHE A 111 -6.04 -19.96 -3.24
C PHE A 111 -7.56 -19.85 -3.30
N PHE A 112 -8.09 -18.67 -3.64
CA PHE A 112 -9.52 -18.43 -3.67
C PHE A 112 -10.21 -19.36 -4.71
N ILE A 113 -10.91 -20.39 -4.23
CA ILE A 113 -11.70 -21.35 -5.03
C ILE A 113 -13.14 -21.31 -4.49
N GLU A 114 -14.14 -21.12 -5.36
CA GLU A 114 -15.56 -21.04 -4.95
C GLU A 114 -16.07 -22.30 -4.20
N PRO A 115 -17.06 -22.17 -3.29
CA PRO A 115 -17.73 -20.94 -2.85
C PRO A 115 -17.26 -20.55 -1.45
N VAL A 116 -16.37 -19.55 -1.37
CA VAL A 116 -16.05 -18.88 -0.10
C VAL A 116 -17.33 -18.21 0.42
N ASP A 117 -17.61 -18.37 1.71
CA ASP A 117 -18.67 -17.61 2.38
C ASP A 117 -18.45 -16.12 2.09
N SER A 118 -19.42 -15.50 1.42
CA SER A 118 -19.37 -14.08 1.09
C SER A 118 -19.07 -13.20 2.32
N GLN A 119 -19.40 -13.66 3.53
CA GLN A 119 -19.07 -12.98 4.78
C GLN A 119 -17.58 -13.08 5.13
N GLU A 120 -16.95 -14.25 4.98
CA GLU A 120 -15.52 -14.42 5.19
C GLU A 120 -14.73 -13.56 4.20
N PHE A 121 -15.10 -13.61 2.92
CA PHE A 121 -14.47 -12.77 1.90
C PHE A 121 -14.56 -11.27 2.23
N ARG A 122 -15.72 -10.79 2.68
CA ARG A 122 -15.89 -9.39 3.12
C ARG A 122 -15.00 -9.05 4.32
N ARG A 123 -14.85 -9.97 5.28
CA ARG A 123 -13.95 -9.78 6.44
C ARG A 123 -12.50 -9.72 5.99
N THR A 124 -12.09 -10.60 5.08
CA THR A 124 -10.75 -10.60 4.48
C THR A 124 -10.46 -9.27 3.79
N LEU A 125 -11.35 -8.79 2.92
CA LEU A 125 -11.18 -7.49 2.26
C LEU A 125 -11.13 -6.33 3.25
N SER A 126 -11.94 -6.35 4.31
CA SER A 126 -11.88 -5.33 5.38
C SER A 126 -10.51 -5.33 6.07
N GLY A 127 -10.00 -6.50 6.43
CA GLY A 127 -8.68 -6.64 7.07
C GLY A 127 -7.55 -6.12 6.19
N VAL A 128 -7.59 -6.43 4.89
CA VAL A 128 -6.61 -5.86 3.93
C VAL A 128 -6.77 -4.35 3.82
N GLY A 129 -8.00 -3.83 3.75
CA GLY A 129 -8.26 -2.39 3.70
C GLY A 129 -7.74 -1.62 4.92
N GLU A 130 -7.89 -2.18 6.12
CA GLU A 130 -7.37 -1.61 7.37
C GLU A 130 -5.84 -1.61 7.38
N ALA A 131 -5.22 -2.74 7.01
CA ALA A 131 -3.76 -2.84 6.90
C ALA A 131 -3.19 -1.87 5.86
N LEU A 132 -3.87 -1.68 4.72
CA LEU A 132 -3.49 -0.68 3.71
C LEU A 132 -3.63 0.75 4.24
N ALA A 133 -4.69 1.07 4.98
CA ALA A 133 -4.86 2.40 5.57
C ALA A 133 -3.75 2.75 6.57
N MET A 134 -3.36 1.78 7.40
CA MET A 134 -2.19 1.89 8.28
C MET A 134 -0.91 2.10 7.47
N ARG A 135 -0.70 1.28 6.43
CA ARG A 135 0.45 1.39 5.53
C ARG A 135 0.58 2.79 4.94
N PHE A 136 -0.50 3.31 4.36
CA PHE A 136 -0.49 4.64 3.74
C PHE A 136 -0.21 5.75 4.75
N THR A 137 -0.64 5.60 6.00
CA THR A 137 -0.32 6.59 7.06
C THR A 137 1.19 6.63 7.36
N LEU A 138 1.84 5.46 7.41
CA LEU A 138 3.29 5.35 7.59
C LEU A 138 4.03 5.96 6.38
N GLU A 139 3.62 5.58 5.17
CA GLU A 139 4.24 6.05 3.93
C GLU A 139 4.06 7.56 3.72
N ASP A 140 2.89 8.13 4.04
CA ASP A 140 2.65 9.57 3.97
C ASP A 140 3.58 10.34 4.92
N SER A 141 3.82 9.77 6.11
CA SER A 141 4.74 10.34 7.10
C SER A 141 6.19 10.26 6.62
N LEU A 142 6.58 9.15 5.98
CA LEU A 142 7.88 8.99 5.36
C LEU A 142 8.08 10.03 4.23
N ILE A 143 7.11 10.19 3.32
CA ILE A 143 7.16 11.19 2.25
C ILE A 143 7.36 12.61 2.82
N ARG A 144 6.64 12.96 3.89
CA ARG A 144 6.79 14.27 4.53
C ARG A 144 8.17 14.47 5.16
N LEU A 145 8.69 13.47 5.86
CA LEU A 145 10.03 13.51 6.47
C LEU A 145 11.13 13.75 5.41
N MET A 146 10.93 13.17 4.22
CA MET A 146 11.84 13.27 3.08
C MET A 146 11.83 14.66 2.45
N LEU A 147 10.64 15.26 2.33
CA LEU A 147 10.44 16.57 1.70
C LEU A 147 10.69 17.74 2.66
N ASP A 148 10.76 17.46 3.97
CA ASP A 148 11.13 18.45 4.97
C ASP A 148 12.56 18.95 4.71
N PRO A 149 12.79 20.24 4.43
CA PRO A 149 14.12 20.77 4.16
C PRO A 149 15.09 20.62 5.35
N GLY A 150 14.59 20.39 6.57
CA GLY A 150 15.38 20.29 7.80
C GLY A 150 15.57 21.62 8.50
#